data_AF-A0A016VRI9-F1
#
_entry.id   AF-A0A016VRI9-F1
#
_cell.length_a   1.000
_cell.length_b   1.000
_cell.length_c   1.000
_cell.angle_alpha   90.00
_cell.angle_beta   90.00
_cell.angle_gamma   90.00
#
_symmetry.space_group_name_H-M   'P 1'
#
loop_
_entity.id
_entity.type
_entity.pdbx_description
1 polymer ?
#
loop_
_entity_poly.entity_id
_entity_poly.type
_entity_poly.pdbx_seq_one_letter_code
_entity_poly.pdbx_strand_id
1 'polypeptide(L)'
;MLSRLFSDYENYADPDISKFLQTNLGFIDNVGLDDITATSVNYKQNALTYVYSNAVRATTTEIGCTLKKCDIGGFKMFIAYCLTNQP
;
A
#
# COMPACT_ATOMS: atom_id res chain seq x y z
N MET A 1 -11.14 -6.89 1.84
CA MET A 1 -10.19 -7.34 0.79
C MET A 1 -8.76 -7.38 1.34
N LEU A 2 -7.86 -8.29 0.90
CA LEU A 2 -6.45 -8.39 1.38
C LEU A 2 -5.47 -7.72 0.41
N SER A 3 -4.78 -6.68 0.86
CA SER A 3 -3.73 -5.97 0.14
C SER A 3 -2.35 -6.32 0.72
N ARG A 4 -1.38 -6.58 -0.17
CA ARG A 4 0.02 -6.83 0.18
C ARG A 4 0.91 -5.73 -0.38
N LEU A 5 1.71 -5.13 0.48
CA LEU A 5 2.71 -4.14 0.11
C LEU A 5 4.10 -4.63 0.51
N PHE A 6 5.07 -4.42 -0.37
CA PHE A 6 6.45 -4.85 -0.20
C PHE A 6 7.37 -3.63 -0.25
N SER A 7 8.37 -3.60 0.62
CA SER A 7 9.44 -2.60 0.56
C SER A 7 10.77 -3.21 0.97
N ASP A 8 11.78 -3.04 0.11
CA ASP A 8 13.18 -3.38 0.40
C ASP A 8 13.76 -2.34 1.37
N TYR A 9 14.31 -2.81 2.49
CA TYR A 9 14.63 -1.94 3.62
C TYR A 9 15.99 -2.36 4.23
N GLU A 10 17.04 -2.36 3.41
CA GLU A 10 18.40 -2.63 3.90
C GLU A 10 18.94 -1.50 4.82
N ASN A 11 18.35 -0.30 4.79
CA ASN A 11 18.90 0.90 5.45
C ASN A 11 17.96 1.64 6.41
N TYR A 12 16.85 1.04 6.80
CA TYR A 12 15.86 1.77 7.60
C TYR A 12 15.55 1.06 8.91
N ALA A 13 15.70 1.84 9.98
CA ALA A 13 15.22 1.49 11.31
C ALA A 13 13.69 1.31 11.27
N ASP A 14 13.23 0.13 11.68
CA ASP A 14 11.83 -0.26 11.95
C ASP A 14 10.77 0.76 11.51
N PRO A 15 10.19 0.60 10.30
CA PRO A 15 9.06 1.43 9.93
C PRO A 15 7.87 1.02 10.83
N ASP A 16 7.39 1.93 11.66
CA ASP A 16 6.03 1.80 12.21
C ASP A 16 5.03 1.71 11.04
N ILE A 17 3.93 0.99 11.24
CA ILE A 17 2.93 0.71 10.22
C ILE A 17 2.37 2.00 9.60
N SER A 18 2.25 3.05 10.42
CA SER A 18 1.83 4.39 10.00
C SER A 18 2.79 4.98 8.97
N LYS A 19 4.10 4.88 9.23
CA LYS A 19 5.14 5.38 8.32
C LYS A 19 5.19 4.58 7.03
N PHE A 20 5.06 3.25 7.13
CA PHE A 20 4.99 2.37 5.97
C PHE A 20 3.81 2.72 5.05
N LEU A 21 2.61 2.91 5.63
CA LEU A 21 1.42 3.30 4.88
C LEU A 21 1.57 4.68 4.24
N GLN A 22 2.08 5.67 4.98
CA GLN A 22 2.32 7.01 4.45
C GLN A 22 3.29 7.00 3.26
N THR A 23 4.40 6.27 3.35
CA THR A 23 5.37 6.15 2.25
C THR A 23 4.74 5.50 1.02
N ASN A 24 3.96 4.43 1.20
CA ASN A 24 3.30 3.75 0.07
C ASN A 24 2.19 4.61 -0.55
N LEU A 25 1.40 5.31 0.27
CA LEU A 25 0.35 6.21 -0.22
C LEU A 25 0.94 7.43 -0.93
N GLY A 26 2.00 8.05 -0.39
CA GLY A 26 2.68 9.19 -1.02
C GLY A 26 3.43 8.82 -2.31
N PHE A 27 3.73 7.53 -2.52
CA PHE A 27 4.29 7.07 -3.78
C PHE A 27 3.26 7.20 -4.92
N ILE A 28 1.95 7.07 -4.67
CA ILE A 28 0.91 7.23 -5.70
C ILE A 28 0.96 8.61 -6.35
N ASP A 29 1.26 9.67 -5.60
CA ASP A 29 1.38 11.03 -6.16
C ASP A 29 2.47 11.12 -7.24
N ASN A 30 3.47 10.22 -7.20
CA ASN A 30 4.63 10.24 -8.09
C ASN A 30 4.57 9.20 -9.23
N VAL A 31 3.77 8.14 -9.11
CA VAL A 31 3.68 7.05 -10.12
C VAL A 31 2.27 6.82 -10.69
N GLY A 32 1.25 7.43 -10.10
CA GLY A 32 -0.07 6.83 -10.09
C GLY A 32 -1.01 7.26 -11.19
N LEU A 33 -1.29 8.55 -11.36
CA LEU A 33 -2.48 8.99 -12.09
C LEU A 33 -2.28 9.01 -13.61
N ASP A 34 -3.17 8.31 -14.31
CA ASP A 34 -3.27 8.36 -15.78
C ASP A 34 -4.47 9.22 -16.21
N ASP A 35 -5.67 8.90 -15.72
CA ASP A 35 -6.92 9.57 -16.09
C ASP A 35 -7.96 9.51 -14.96
N ILE A 36 -8.78 10.56 -14.81
CA ILE A 36 -9.88 10.62 -13.84
C ILE A 36 -11.18 10.91 -14.61
N THR A 37 -12.11 9.97 -14.57
CA THR A 37 -13.45 10.15 -15.13
C THR A 37 -14.48 10.29 -14.00
N ALA A 38 -15.73 10.61 -14.37
CA ALA A 38 -16.83 10.68 -13.40
C ALA A 38 -17.13 9.32 -12.73
N THR A 39 -16.66 8.20 -13.30
CA THR A 39 -17.00 6.84 -12.84
C THR A 39 -15.78 5.99 -12.51
N SER A 40 -14.57 6.42 -12.87
CA SER A 40 -13.34 5.66 -12.67
C SER A 40 -12.13 6.55 -12.41
N VAL A 41 -11.17 6.01 -11.67
CA VAL A 41 -9.83 6.58 -11.55
C VAL A 41 -8.87 5.56 -12.15
N ASN A 42 -8.20 5.96 -13.23
CA ASN A 42 -7.28 5.13 -14.00
C ASN A 42 -5.84 5.48 -13.62
N TYR A 43 -5.02 4.45 -13.45
CA TYR A 43 -3.65 4.61 -12.98
C TYR A 43 -2.67 3.85 -13.86
N LYS A 44 -1.45 4.39 -14.00
CA LYS A 44 -0.42 3.85 -14.90
C LYS A 44 0.16 2.51 -14.45
N GLN A 45 0.06 2.18 -13.16
CA GLN A 45 0.60 0.93 -12.59
C GLN A 45 -0.45 0.22 -11.72
N ASN A 46 -1.01 -0.89 -12.22
CA ASN A 46 -2.10 -1.64 -11.58
C ASN A 46 -1.83 -2.10 -10.14
N ALA A 47 -0.59 -2.48 -9.81
CA ALA A 47 -0.29 -3.09 -8.50
C ALA A 47 -0.37 -2.09 -7.33
N LEU A 48 0.14 -0.87 -7.51
CA LEU A 48 0.15 0.18 -6.48
C LEU A 48 -1.21 0.86 -6.34
N THR A 49 -1.91 0.94 -7.46
CA THR A 49 -3.27 1.46 -7.60
C THR A 49 -4.30 0.71 -6.77
N TYR A 50 -4.17 -0.61 -6.73
CA TYR A 50 -5.11 -1.45 -6.00
C TYR A 50 -5.08 -1.16 -4.49
N VAL A 51 -3.90 -0.88 -3.93
CA VAL A 51 -3.79 -0.62 -2.50
C VAL A 51 -4.31 0.78 -2.15
N TYR A 52 -3.97 1.78 -2.97
CA TYR A 52 -4.47 3.13 -2.80
C TYR A 52 -5.98 3.23 -2.95
N SER A 53 -6.54 2.67 -4.04
CA SER A 53 -7.98 2.75 -4.31
C SER A 53 -8.81 2.13 -3.19
N ASN A 54 -8.33 1.04 -2.56
CA ASN A 54 -8.99 0.47 -1.38
C ASN A 54 -8.84 1.32 -0.11
N ALA A 55 -7.73 2.03 0.05
CA ALA A 55 -7.49 2.93 1.19
C ALA A 55 -8.30 4.23 1.11
N VAL A 56 -8.46 4.81 -0.09
CA VAL A 56 -9.18 6.09 -0.29
C VAL A 56 -10.65 5.92 -0.70
N ARG A 57 -11.13 4.69 -0.85
CA ARG A 57 -12.53 4.42 -1.19
C ARG A 57 -13.43 5.03 -0.13
N ALA A 58 -14.37 5.87 -0.53
CA ALA A 58 -15.31 6.52 0.39
C ALA A 58 -16.13 5.52 1.24
N THR A 59 -16.29 4.28 0.76
CA THR A 59 -16.99 3.22 1.49
C THR A 59 -16.10 2.47 2.48
N THR A 60 -14.77 2.59 2.40
CA THR A 60 -13.86 2.00 3.39
C THR A 60 -13.90 2.84 4.66
N THR A 61 -14.44 2.27 5.74
CA THR A 61 -14.52 2.94 7.05
C THR A 61 -13.57 2.35 8.09
N GLU A 62 -13.04 1.15 7.83
CA GLU A 62 -12.13 0.46 8.73
C GLU A 62 -10.99 -0.20 7.95
N ILE A 63 -9.78 -0.07 8.49
CA ILE A 63 -8.57 -0.73 7.99
C ILE A 63 -7.81 -1.35 9.16
N GLY A 64 -7.45 -2.62 9.02
CA GLY A 64 -6.59 -3.35 9.96
C GLY A 64 -5.33 -3.79 9.24
N CYS A 65 -4.16 -3.43 9.77
CA CYS A 65 -2.89 -3.80 9.17
C CYS A 65 -1.98 -4.52 10.18
N THR A 66 -1.14 -5.41 9.67
CA THR A 66 -0.02 -6.00 10.40
C THR A 66 1.25 -5.88 9.58
N LEU A 67 2.37 -5.66 10.26
CA LEU A 67 3.70 -5.57 9.67
C LEU A 67 4.52 -6.79 10.07
N LYS A 68 5.09 -7.48 9.08
CA LYS A 68 5.96 -8.61 9.29
C LYS A 68 7.36 -8.29 8.77
N LYS A 69 8.37 -8.55 9.60
CA LYS A 69 9.77 -8.55 9.18
C LYS A 69 10.08 -9.90 8.55
N CYS A 70 10.70 -9.88 7.37
CA CYS A 70 11.04 -11.06 6.61
C CYS A 70 12.53 -11.01 6.23
N ASP A 71 13.17 -12.17 6.31
CA ASP A 71 14.52 -12.41 5.78
C ASP A 71 14.38 -13.48 4.70
N ILE A 72 14.56 -13.10 3.43
CA ILE A 72 14.40 -14.00 2.29
C ILE A 72 15.68 -13.95 1.46
N GLY A 73 16.49 -15.00 1.54
CA GLY A 73 17.73 -15.11 0.78
C GLY A 73 18.79 -14.05 1.15
N GLY A 74 18.80 -13.58 2.40
CA GLY A 74 19.70 -12.51 2.86
C GLY A 74 19.14 -11.10 2.68
N PHE A 75 18.02 -10.95 1.98
CA PHE A 75 17.31 -9.67 1.86
C PHE A 75 16.40 -9.47 3.07
N LYS A 76 16.64 -8.37 3.79
CA LYS A 76 15.77 -7.91 4.87
C LYS A 76 14.65 -7.05 4.29
N MET A 77 13.43 -7.55 4.36
CA MET A 77 12.25 -6.89 3.82
C MET A 77 11.15 -6.76 4.87
N PHE A 78 10.31 -5.74 4.72
CA PHE A 78 9.08 -5.62 5.48
C PHE A 78 7.88 -5.91 4.57
N ILE A 79 6.94 -6.68 5.08
CA ILE A 79 5.68 -6.96 4.40
C ILE A 79 4.55 -6.43 5.27
N ALA A 80 3.75 -5.51 4.73
CA ALA A 80 2.52 -5.11 5.35
C ALA A 80 1.35 -5.88 4.72
N TYR A 81 0.51 -6.43 5.60
CA TYR A 81 -0.76 -7.04 5.24
C TYR A 81 -1.86 -6.15 5.77
N CYS A 82 -2.68 -5.60 4.87
CA CYS A 82 -3.79 -4.74 5.23
C CYS A 82 -5.11 -5.33 4.75
N LEU A 83 -6.11 -5.26 5.62
CA LEU A 83 -7.48 -5.65 5.38
C LEU A 83 -8.37 -4.43 5.53
N THR A 84 -9.25 -4.22 4.55
CA THR A 84 -10.34 -3.24 4.65
C THR A 84 -11.67 -3.96 4.92
N ASN A 85 -12.62 -3.27 5.53
CA ASN A 85 -14.00 -3.78 5.70
C ASN A 85 -14.83 -3.78 4.41
N GLN A 86 -14.20 -3.45 3.27
CA GLN A 86 -14.82 -3.54 1.95
C GLN A 86 -14.40 -4.85 1.28
N PRO A 87 -15.35 -5.66 0.79
CA PRO A 87 -15.06 -6.90 0.07
C PRO A 87 -14.34 -6.65 -1.25
#